data_AF-A0A2E5MDQ5-F1
#
_entry.id   AF-A0A2E5MDQ5-F1
#
_cell.length_a   1.000
_cell.length_b   1.000
_cell.length_c   1.000
_cell.angle_alpha   90.00
_cell.angle_beta   90.00
_cell.angle_gamma   90.00
#
_symmetry.space_group_name_H-M   'P 1'
#
loop_
_entity.id
_entity.type
_entity.pdbx_description
1 polymer ?
#
loop_
_entity_poly.entity_id
_entity_poly.type
_entity_poly.pdbx_seq_one_letter_code
_entity_poly.pdbx_strand_id
1 'polypeptide(L)'
;MKSFIKLLLIFFSFGLCQQSQPDTQKPINTIKSEKNSYYEFEEKHGDFREVLESDIIYIYDSEGNKIELVNYDANGYLVSKTIYKGTLDNTVWLFTTDCLKEDCY
;
A
#
# COMPACT_ATOMS: atom_id res chain seq x y z
N MET A 1 -25.58 34.83 -44.53
CA MET A 1 -25.34 35.09 -43.08
C MET A 1 -26.32 34.34 -42.15
N LYS A 2 -26.74 33.10 -42.49
CA LYS A 2 -27.63 32.26 -41.64
C LYS A 2 -27.08 30.84 -41.41
N SER A 3 -25.89 30.54 -41.93
CA SER A 3 -25.26 29.21 -41.83
C SER A 3 -24.18 29.15 -40.74
N PHE A 4 -23.51 30.27 -40.43
CA PHE A 4 -22.44 30.32 -39.43
C PHE A 4 -22.90 30.27 -37.96
N ILE A 5 -24.19 30.54 -37.69
CA ILE A 5 -24.75 30.53 -36.32
C ILE A 5 -24.92 29.10 -35.79
N LYS A 6 -25.10 28.10 -36.65
CA LYS A 6 -25.25 26.71 -36.22
C LYS A 6 -23.94 26.07 -35.76
N LEU A 7 -22.79 26.59 -36.20
CA LEU A 7 -21.48 26.04 -35.83
C LEU A 7 -21.02 26.49 -34.42
N LEU A 8 -21.54 27.64 -33.93
CA LEU A 8 -21.23 28.18 -32.61
C LEU A 8 -21.93 27.44 -31.45
N LEU A 9 -23.04 26.76 -31.70
CA LEU A 9 -23.80 26.06 -30.67
C LEU A 9 -23.22 24.68 -30.29
N ILE A 10 -22.32 24.12 -31.11
CA ILE A 10 -21.67 22.82 -30.82
C ILE A 10 -20.48 22.99 -29.85
N PHE A 11 -19.93 24.21 -29.73
CA PHE A 11 -18.85 24.49 -28.78
C PHE A 11 -19.34 24.76 -27.35
N PHE A 12 -20.61 25.12 -27.15
CA PHE A 12 -21.14 25.45 -25.81
C PHE A 12 -21.49 24.19 -24.98
N SER A 13 -21.56 23.01 -25.59
CA SER A 13 -21.81 21.74 -24.88
C SER A 13 -20.55 21.05 -24.33
N PHE A 14 -19.35 21.57 -24.65
CA PHE A 14 -18.09 21.09 -24.03
C PHE A 14 -17.72 21.85 -22.74
N GLY A 15 -18.48 22.89 -22.37
CA GLY A 15 -18.15 23.78 -21.25
C GLY A 15 -18.60 23.34 -19.85
N LEU A 16 -19.28 22.19 -19.70
CA LEU A 16 -19.79 21.71 -18.40
C LEU A 16 -19.48 20.23 -18.14
N CYS A 17 -18.30 19.78 -18.55
CA CYS A 17 -17.70 18.58 -18.00
C CYS A 17 -16.33 18.89 -17.41
N GLN A 18 -16.26 19.88 -16.52
CA GLN A 18 -15.41 19.71 -15.34
C GLN A 18 -16.13 18.71 -14.44
N GLN A 19 -16.12 17.43 -14.84
CA GLN A 19 -16.18 16.36 -13.85
C GLN A 19 -14.95 16.62 -12.99
N SER A 20 -15.19 16.98 -11.72
CA SER A 20 -14.22 16.81 -10.67
C SER A 20 -13.62 15.42 -10.87
N GLN A 21 -12.41 15.36 -11.43
CA GLN A 21 -11.63 14.15 -11.41
C GLN A 21 -11.52 13.81 -9.92
N PRO A 22 -12.05 12.68 -9.43
CA PRO A 22 -11.76 12.28 -8.05
C PRO A 22 -10.24 12.26 -7.94
N ASP A 23 -9.69 12.97 -6.95
CA ASP A 23 -8.26 13.15 -6.73
C ASP A 23 -7.54 11.87 -7.17
N THR A 24 -6.83 11.99 -8.29
CA THR A 24 -6.14 10.86 -8.91
C THR A 24 -5.29 10.23 -7.83
N GLN A 25 -5.60 8.99 -7.43
CA GLN A 25 -4.67 8.16 -6.67
C GLN A 25 -3.35 8.23 -7.43
N LYS A 26 -2.38 8.96 -6.86
CA LYS A 26 -1.03 9.02 -7.40
C LYS A 26 -0.60 7.56 -7.59
N PRO A 27 -0.14 7.16 -8.78
CA PRO A 27 0.30 5.78 -8.98
C PRO A 27 1.36 5.50 -7.92
N ILE A 28 1.09 4.51 -7.08
CA ILE A 28 2.01 4.07 -6.03
C ILE A 28 3.18 3.43 -6.76
N ASN A 29 4.16 4.24 -7.15
CA ASN A 29 5.38 3.75 -7.76
C ASN A 29 6.17 3.08 -6.65
N THR A 30 6.06 1.75 -6.55
CA THR A 30 6.85 0.92 -5.64
C THR A 30 8.32 1.03 -6.01
N ILE A 31 9.18 1.51 -5.10
CA ILE A 31 10.59 1.79 -5.42
C ILE A 31 11.56 0.91 -4.63
N LYS A 32 11.24 0.56 -3.38
CA LYS A 32 12.15 -0.17 -2.50
C LYS A 32 11.43 -1.15 -1.60
N SER A 33 12.07 -2.30 -1.32
CA SER A 33 11.69 -3.22 -0.26
C SER A 33 12.86 -3.50 0.70
N GLU A 34 12.54 -3.80 1.95
CA GLU A 34 13.48 -4.22 3.00
C GLU A 34 12.91 -5.47 3.67
N LYS A 35 13.73 -6.52 3.79
CA LYS A 35 13.35 -7.77 4.46
C LYS A 35 14.11 -7.89 5.77
N ASN A 36 13.38 -8.08 6.87
CA ASN A 36 13.89 -8.28 8.21
C ASN A 36 13.44 -9.65 8.72
N SER A 37 14.39 -10.49 9.14
CA SER A 37 14.14 -11.82 9.70
C SER A 37 14.29 -11.79 11.21
N TYR A 38 13.36 -12.41 11.92
CA TYR A 38 13.32 -12.49 13.38
C TYR A 38 13.51 -13.95 13.81
N TYR A 39 14.32 -14.16 14.84
CA TYR A 39 14.70 -15.48 15.31
C TYR A 39 14.48 -15.58 16.81
N GLU A 40 14.01 -16.74 17.25
CA GLU A 40 13.95 -17.14 18.64
C GLU A 40 15.08 -18.14 18.94
N PHE A 41 15.58 -18.15 20.17
CA PHE A 41 16.57 -19.14 20.62
C PHE A 41 15.87 -20.27 21.35
N GLU A 42 15.95 -21.48 20.81
CA GLU A 42 15.47 -22.70 21.46
C GLU A 42 16.64 -23.42 22.15
N GLU A 43 16.46 -23.78 23.43
CA GLU A 43 17.36 -24.69 24.15
C GLU A 43 16.82 -26.11 24.08
N LYS A 44 17.68 -27.06 23.68
CA LYS A 44 17.38 -28.50 23.70
C LYS A 44 18.60 -29.27 24.20
N HIS A 45 18.50 -29.83 25.40
CA HIS A 45 19.55 -30.65 26.03
C HIS A 45 20.88 -29.91 26.21
N GLY A 46 20.83 -28.61 26.52
CA GLY A 46 22.01 -27.77 26.68
C GLY A 46 22.56 -27.17 25.38
N ASP A 47 22.04 -27.57 24.22
CA ASP A 47 22.34 -26.93 22.94
C ASP A 47 21.35 -25.81 22.65
N PHE A 48 21.88 -24.64 22.29
CA PHE A 48 21.07 -23.49 21.86
C PHE A 48 21.10 -23.40 20.34
N ARG A 49 19.92 -23.23 19.73
CA ARG A 49 19.78 -23.02 18.29
C ARG A 49 18.88 -21.84 17.99
N GLU A 50 19.25 -21.07 16.97
CA GLU A 50 18.39 -20.06 16.38
C GLU A 50 17.33 -20.75 15.52
N VAL A 51 16.08 -20.34 15.71
CA VAL A 51 14.94 -20.80 14.94
C VAL A 51 14.27 -19.57 14.35
N LEU A 52 14.10 -19.55 13.03
CA LEU A 52 13.37 -18.47 12.37
C LEU A 52 11.95 -18.45 12.93
N GLU A 53 11.51 -17.28 13.35
CA GLU A 53 10.18 -17.05 13.89
C GLU A 53 9.29 -16.41 12.81
N SER A 54 9.79 -15.33 12.20
CA SER A 54 9.07 -14.58 11.18
C SER A 54 9.98 -13.83 10.22
N ASP A 55 9.44 -13.53 9.05
CA ASP A 55 10.02 -12.62 8.08
C ASP A 55 9.04 -11.46 7.84
N ILE A 56 9.52 -10.22 8.04
CA ILE A 56 8.75 -9.02 7.77
C ILE A 56 9.37 -8.26 6.60
N ILE A 57 8.53 -7.95 5.61
CA ILE A 57 8.91 -7.17 4.43
C ILE A 57 8.22 -5.82 4.50
N TYR A 58 9.02 -4.75 4.47
CA TYR A 58 8.54 -3.38 4.35
C TYR A 58 8.70 -2.90 2.91
N ILE A 59 7.68 -2.23 2.39
CA ILE A 59 7.68 -1.67 1.03
C ILE A 59 7.47 -0.16 1.13
N TYR A 60 8.25 0.57 0.33
CA TYR A 60 8.33 2.02 0.36
C TYR A 60 8.01 2.63 -1.01
N ASP A 61 7.40 3.81 -0.98
CA ASP A 61 7.24 4.66 -2.15
C ASP A 61 8.57 5.35 -2.53
N SER A 62 8.52 6.16 -3.59
CA SER A 62 9.67 6.92 -4.10
C SER A 62 10.22 7.97 -3.14
N GLU A 63 9.41 8.41 -2.20
CA GLU A 63 9.74 9.45 -1.22
C GLU A 63 10.26 8.85 0.09
N GLY A 64 10.25 7.52 0.21
CA GLY A 64 10.70 6.78 1.38
C GLY A 64 9.60 6.55 2.43
N ASN A 65 8.33 6.81 2.09
CA ASN A 65 7.22 6.51 2.99
C ASN A 65 6.89 5.01 2.93
N LYS A 66 6.60 4.40 4.09
CA LYS A 66 6.07 3.04 4.15
C LYS A 66 4.66 3.00 3.57
N ILE A 67 4.45 2.12 2.59
CA ILE A 67 3.16 1.94 1.90
C ILE A 67 2.59 0.54 2.11
N GLU A 68 3.43 -0.44 2.42
CA GLU A 68 2.98 -1.80 2.71
C GLU A 68 3.94 -2.52 3.67
N LEU A 69 3.39 -3.43 4.47
CA LEU A 69 4.11 -4.39 5.32
C LEU A 69 3.51 -5.77 5.09
N VAL A 70 4.37 -6.77 4.90
CA VAL A 70 3.98 -8.17 4.75
C VAL A 70 4.70 -9.02 5.80
N ASN A 71 3.96 -9.79 6.59
CA ASN A 71 4.48 -10.68 7.62
C ASN A 71 4.30 -12.14 7.20
N TYR A 72 5.38 -12.91 7.26
CA TYR A 72 5.38 -14.35 7.03
C TYR A 72 5.84 -15.09 8.29
N ASP A 73 5.27 -16.27 8.54
CA ASP A 73 5.74 -17.13 9.61
C ASP A 73 7.06 -17.85 9.24
N ALA A 74 7.60 -18.60 10.20
CA ALA A 74 8.78 -19.45 10.06
C ALA A 74 8.76 -20.42 8.86
N ASN A 75 7.57 -20.79 8.37
CA ASN A 75 7.39 -21.70 7.23
C ASN A 75 7.18 -20.94 5.92
N GLY A 76 7.19 -19.60 5.95
CA GLY A 76 6.95 -18.74 4.80
C GLY A 76 5.48 -18.54 4.45
N TYR A 77 4.53 -18.90 5.33
CA TYR A 77 3.11 -18.62 5.09
C TYR A 77 2.77 -17.18 5.47
N LEU A 78 1.97 -16.52 4.62
CA LEU A 78 1.49 -15.17 4.88
C LEU A 78 0.64 -15.16 6.16
N VAL A 79 1.12 -14.42 7.17
CA VAL A 79 0.42 -14.20 8.45
C VAL A 79 -0.45 -12.96 8.33
N SER A 80 0.12 -11.86 7.85
CA SER A 80 -0.59 -10.61 7.72
C SER A 80 -0.04 -9.73 6.60
N LYS A 81 -0.92 -8.88 6.06
CA LYS A 81 -0.54 -7.82 5.14
C LYS A 81 -1.18 -6.52 5.59
N THR A 82 -0.37 -5.48 5.73
CA THR A 82 -0.82 -4.13 6.09
C THR A 82 -0.55 -3.17 4.95
N ILE A 83 -1.57 -2.45 4.47
CA ILE A 83 -1.42 -1.37 3.49
C ILE A 83 -1.60 -0.04 4.20
N TYR A 84 -0.63 0.85 4.08
CA TYR A 84 -0.67 2.21 4.62
C TYR A 84 -1.19 3.16 3.54
N LYS A 85 -2.31 3.84 3.81
CA LYS A 85 -2.85 4.90 2.95
C LYS A 85 -2.70 6.25 3.66
N GLY A 86 -1.85 7.11 3.11
CA GLY A 86 -1.82 8.52 3.47
C GLY A 86 -2.91 9.28 2.71
N THR A 87 -3.75 10.04 3.41
CA THR A 87 -4.62 11.04 2.79
C THR A 87 -3.89 12.38 2.70
N LEU A 88 -4.19 13.18 1.67
CA LEU A 88 -3.56 14.48 1.37
C LEU A 88 -3.57 15.49 2.54
N ASP A 89 -4.38 15.25 3.56
CA ASP A 89 -4.60 16.16 4.69
C ASP A 89 -3.64 15.90 5.88
N ASN A 90 -2.56 15.14 5.66
CA ASN A 90 -1.37 15.04 6.52
C ASN A 90 -1.59 14.66 8.00
N THR A 91 -2.74 14.10 8.41
CA THR A 91 -2.96 13.78 9.84
C THR A 91 -3.64 12.44 10.12
N VAL A 92 -4.00 11.65 9.10
CA VAL A 92 -4.65 10.34 9.32
C VAL A 92 -3.93 9.27 8.51
N TRP A 93 -3.21 8.39 9.21
CA TRP A 93 -2.70 7.15 8.64
C TRP A 93 -3.80 6.09 8.75
N LEU A 94 -4.48 5.81 7.65
CA LEU A 94 -5.36 4.65 7.58
C LEU A 94 -4.50 3.46 7.20
N PHE A 95 -4.54 2.41 8.01
CA PHE A 95 -3.95 1.14 7.65
C PHE A 95 -5.02 0.06 7.66
N THR A 96 -4.99 -0.80 6.65
CA THR A 96 -5.82 -2.00 6.58
C THR A 96 -4.90 -3.18 6.78
N THR A 97 -5.16 -3.98 7.81
CA THR A 97 -4.42 -5.21 8.09
C THR A 97 -5.32 -6.40 7.83
N ASP A 98 -4.97 -7.21 6.84
CA ASP A 98 -5.60 -8.51 6.61
C ASP A 98 -4.80 -9.56 7.38
N CYS A 99 -5.39 -10.09 8.46
CA CYS A 99 -4.83 -11.19 9.25
C CYS A 99 -5.37 -12.51 8.71
N LEU A 100 -4.47 -13.41 8.29
CA LEU A 100 -4.84 -14.72 7.76
C LEU A 100 -4.68 -15.86 8.78
N LYS A 101 -4.07 -15.56 9.93
CA LYS A 101 -3.98 -16.46 11.09
C LYS A 101 -4.65 -15.84 12.30
N GLU A 102 -5.04 -16.70 13.25
CA GLU A 102 -5.72 -16.30 14.49
C GLU A 102 -4.90 -15.28 15.29
N ASP A 103 -3.57 -15.38 15.22
CA ASP A 103 -2.65 -14.43 15.81
C ASP A 103 -1.86 -13.68 14.73
N CYS A 104 -2.05 -12.37 14.72
CA CYS A 104 -1.47 -11.44 13.76
C CYS A 104 -0.17 -10.81 14.25
N TYR A 105 0.30 -11.24 15.43
CA TYR A 105 1.37 -10.67 16.24
C TYR A 105 2.50 -11.67 16.41
#